data_AF-A0A2Z6M812-F1
#
_entry.id   AF-A0A2Z6M812-F1
#
_cell.length_a   1.000
_cell.length_b   1.000
_cell.length_c   1.000
_cell.angle_alpha   90.00
_cell.angle_beta   90.00
_cell.angle_gamma   90.00
#
_symmetry.space_group_name_H-M   'P 1'
#
loop_
_entity.id
_entity.type
_entity.pdbx_description
1 polymer ?
#
loop_
_entity_poly.entity_id
_entity_poly.type
_entity_poly.pdbx_seq_one_letter_code
_entity_poly.pdbx_strand_id
1 'polypeptide(L)' 'MGLLPPQMFFSLIMMMMMMINLCNGQDCGGSYIQKTLIVDQQQGNGNHQTIADAIRSIDTNNNKWFKIHINPGTY' A
#
# COMPACT_ATOMS: atom_id res chain seq x y z
N MET A 1 -42.63 -9.78 -23.18
CA MET A 1 -41.33 -9.88 -22.48
C MET A 1 -41.63 -10.33 -21.06
N GLY A 2 -41.29 -11.57 -20.69
CA GLY A 2 -41.55 -12.07 -19.34
C GLY A 2 -40.58 -11.44 -18.35
N LEU A 3 -41.09 -10.74 -17.34
CA LEU A 3 -40.30 -10.25 -16.22
C LEU A 3 -39.89 -11.44 -15.34
N LEU A 4 -38.64 -11.42 -14.87
CA LEU A 4 -38.10 -12.47 -14.01
C LEU A 4 -38.93 -12.61 -12.71
N PRO A 5 -39.09 -13.84 -12.17
CA PRO A 5 -39.80 -14.05 -10.92
C PRO A 5 -39.12 -13.29 -9.75
N PRO A 6 -39.89 -12.73 -8.80
CA PRO A 6 -39.35 -12.01 -7.64
C PRO A 6 -38.31 -12.80 -6.81
N GLN A 7 -38.44 -14.12 -6.79
CA GLN A 7 -37.51 -15.02 -6.10
C GLN A 7 -36.11 -15.02 -6.74
N MET A 8 -36.02 -14.93 -8.06
CA MET A 8 -34.73 -14.86 -8.78
C MET A 8 -34.03 -13.53 -8.52
N PHE A 9 -34.78 -12.44 -8.36
CA PHE A 9 -34.22 -11.13 -7.99
C PHE A 9 -33.55 -11.18 -6.61
N PHE A 10 -34.17 -11.84 -5.63
CA PHE A 10 -33.59 -11.95 -4.29
C PHE A 10 -32.26 -12.73 -4.30
N SER A 11 -32.21 -13.85 -5.01
CA SER A 11 -30.99 -14.65 -5.16
C SER A 11 -29.87 -13.87 -5.88
N LEU A 12 -30.22 -13.10 -6.91
CA LEU A 12 -29.27 -12.25 -7.62
C LEU A 12 -28.69 -11.15 -6.72
N ILE A 13 -29.53 -10.47 -5.96
CA ILE A 13 -29.10 -9.42 -5.02
C ILE A 13 -28.16 -9.99 -3.94
N MET A 14 -28.47 -11.17 -3.41
CA MET A 14 -27.64 -11.81 -2.38
C MET A 14 -26.28 -12.27 -2.93
N MET A 15 -26.25 -12.81 -4.15
CA MET A 15 -25.02 -13.18 -4.85
C MET A 15 -24.16 -11.93 -5.15
N MET A 16 -24.78 -10.83 -5.53
CA MET A 16 -24.09 -9.55 -5.80
C MET A 16 -23.47 -8.96 -4.53
N MET A 17 -24.13 -9.08 -3.37
CA MET A 17 -23.61 -8.60 -2.07
C MET A 17 -22.38 -9.39 -1.59
N MET A 18 -22.30 -10.70 -1.85
CA MET A 18 -21.12 -11.52 -1.49
C MET A 18 -19.87 -11.16 -2.30
N MET A 19 -20.04 -10.57 -3.48
CA MET A 19 -18.93 -10.13 -4.35
C MET A 19 -18.35 -8.78 -3.92
N ILE A 20 -18.98 -8.05 -2.98
CA ILE A 20 -18.53 -6.75 -2.46
C ILE A 20 -17.53 -6.92 -1.31
N ASN A 21 -16.63 -7.90 -1.43
CA ASN A 21 -15.38 -7.87 -0.68
C ASN A 21 -14.44 -6.88 -1.38
N LEU A 22 -14.77 -5.59 -1.26
CA LEU A 22 -13.90 -4.53 -1.73
C LEU A 22 -12.61 -4.62 -0.93
N CYS A 23 -11.49 -4.83 -1.61
CA CYS A 23 -10.17 -4.59 -1.03
C CYS A 23 -10.19 -3.16 -0.50
N ASN A 24 -10.20 -2.99 0.83
CA ASN A 24 -10.07 -1.67 1.42
C ASN A 24 -8.66 -1.18 1.14
N GLY A 25 -8.52 -0.32 0.13
CA GLY A 25 -7.32 0.50 -0.01
C GLY A 25 -7.25 1.43 1.19
N GLN A 26 -6.37 1.12 2.15
CA GLN A 26 -6.09 2.06 3.23
C GLN A 26 -5.36 3.26 2.63
N ASP A 27 -5.97 4.43 2.70
CA ASP A 27 -5.28 5.69 2.41
C ASP A 27 -4.12 5.83 3.40
N CYS A 28 -2.89 5.99 2.88
CA CYS A 28 -1.68 6.17 3.67
C CYS A 28 -1.56 7.58 4.30
N GLY A 29 -2.69 8.16 4.69
CA GLY A 29 -2.76 9.49 5.32
C GLY A 29 -2.62 10.67 4.36
N GLY A 30 -3.02 10.53 3.09
CA GLY A 30 -2.92 11.59 2.08
C GLY A 30 -1.54 11.62 1.40
N SER A 31 -1.04 12.80 1.00
CA SER A 31 0.26 12.95 0.28
C SER A 31 1.43 13.37 1.17
N TYR A 32 1.28 13.30 2.49
CA TYR A 32 2.28 13.79 3.43
C TYR A 32 3.38 12.74 3.67
N ILE A 33 4.63 13.13 3.40
CA ILE A 33 5.80 12.27 3.65
C ILE A 33 6.14 12.31 5.13
N GLN A 34 5.96 11.19 5.82
CA GLN A 34 6.25 11.03 7.24
C GLN A 34 7.75 11.09 7.53
N LYS A 35 8.56 10.45 6.68
CA LYS A 35 10.02 10.38 6.86
C LYS A 35 10.72 10.19 5.52
N THR A 36 11.89 10.80 5.40
CA THR A 36 12.84 10.51 4.31
C THR A 36 14.00 9.69 4.88
N LEU A 37 14.27 8.54 4.27
CA LEU A 37 15.40 7.66 4.57
C LEU A 37 16.47 7.86 3.50
N ILE A 38 17.65 8.31 3.91
CA ILE A 38 18.80 8.50 3.02
C ILE A 38 19.62 7.21 2.98
N VAL A 39 19.85 6.68 1.78
CA VAL A 39 20.71 5.53 1.53
C VAL A 39 22.02 6.06 0.94
N ASP A 40 23.12 5.78 1.63
CA ASP A 40 24.47 6.19 1.23
C ASP A 40 25.49 5.11 1.62
N GLN A 41 26.34 4.68 0.67
CA GLN A 41 27.36 3.66 0.93
C GLN A 41 28.42 4.13 1.94
N GLN A 42 28.65 5.44 2.03
CA GLN A 42 29.61 6.03 2.95
C GLN A 42 29.02 6.12 4.36
N GLN A 43 29.73 5.53 5.31
CA GLN A 43 29.34 5.57 6.71
C GLN A 43 29.30 7.01 7.21
N GLY A 44 28.17 7.42 7.80
CA GLY A 44 27.96 8.76 8.37
C GLY A 44 27.24 9.76 7.44
N ASN A 45 27.03 9.43 6.16
CA ASN A 45 26.38 10.33 5.20
C ASN A 45 24.89 10.01 4.94
N GLY A 46 24.39 8.90 5.47
CA GLY A 46 23.00 8.46 5.30
C GLY A 46 22.46 7.71 6.52
N ASN A 47 21.17 7.37 6.46
CA ASN A 47 20.51 6.53 7.46
C ASN A 47 20.87 5.04 7.30
N HIS A 48 21.08 4.59 6.07
CA HIS A 48 21.32 3.19 5.73
C HIS A 48 22.39 3.08 4.63
N GLN A 49 23.14 1.98 4.62
CA GLN A 49 24.16 1.72 3.60
C GLN A 49 23.62 0.94 2.39
N THR A 50 22.50 0.25 2.55
CA THR A 50 21.87 -0.55 1.50
C THR A 50 20.41 -0.18 1.33
N ILE A 51 19.88 -0.39 0.12
CA ILE A 51 18.46 -0.17 -0.18
C ILE A 51 17.60 -1.15 0.62
N ALA A 52 18.05 -2.40 0.77
CA ALA A 52 17.31 -3.44 1.47
C ALA A 52 17.15 -3.12 2.96
N ASP A 53 18.18 -2.58 3.62
CA ASP A 53 18.09 -2.22 5.04
C ASP A 53 17.18 -1.00 5.26
N ALA A 54 17.14 -0.07 4.30
CA ALA A 54 16.18 1.03 4.33
C ALA A 54 14.72 0.54 4.18
N ILE A 55 14.48 -0.47 3.35
CA ILE A 55 13.13 -1.07 3.22
C ILE A 55 12.77 -1.83 4.50
N ARG A 56 13.69 -2.62 5.05
CA ARG A 56 13.45 -3.40 6.28
C ARG A 56 13.27 -2.54 7.53
N SER A 57 13.71 -1.29 7.52
CA SER A 57 13.49 -0.37 8.64
C SER A 57 12.07 0.22 8.69
N ILE A 58 11.26 -0.03 7.66
CA ILE A 58 9.85 0.40 7.61
C ILE A 58 8.97 -0.71 8.18
N ASP A 59 8.05 -0.35 9.09
CA ASP A 59 7.14 -1.29 9.73
C ASP A 59 6.21 -1.98 8.70
N THR A 60 5.96 -3.28 8.88
CA THR A 60 5.21 -4.13 7.92
C THR A 60 3.74 -3.75 7.75
N ASN A 61 3.16 -2.97 8.68
CA ASN A 61 1.79 -2.47 8.61
C ASN A 61 1.75 -0.93 8.55
N ASN A 62 2.76 -0.34 7.93
CA ASN A 62 2.85 1.10 7.78
C ASN A 62 1.74 1.67 6.87
N ASN A 63 0.99 2.64 7.40
CA ASN A 63 -0.05 3.37 6.70
C ASN A 63 0.34 4.84 6.47
N LYS A 64 1.63 5.13 6.32
CA LYS A 64 2.16 6.49 6.10
C LYS A 64 3.13 6.51 4.92
N TRP A 65 3.28 7.64 4.24
CA TRP A 65 4.27 7.72 3.17
C TRP A 65 5.70 7.85 3.69
N PHE A 66 6.59 6.98 3.21
CA PHE A 66 8.03 7.08 3.41
C PHE A 66 8.70 7.35 2.07
N LYS A 67 9.70 8.24 2.07
CA LYS A 67 10.52 8.51 0.90
C LYS A 67 11.88 7.88 1.11
N ILE A 68 12.35 7.07 0.17
CA ILE A 68 13.74 6.58 0.16
C ILE A 68 14.51 7.44 -0.84
N HIS A 69 15.49 8.20 -0.34
CA HIS A 69 16.44 8.98 -1.14
C HIS A 69 17.72 8.15 -1.28
N ILE A 70 18.09 7.78 -2.49
CA ILE A 70 19.30 7.00 -2.77
C ILE A 70 20.36 7.95 -3.32
N ASN A 71 21.47 8.14 -2.59
CA ASN A 71 22.59 8.94 -3.07
C ASN A 71 23.34 8.20 -4.20
N PRO A 72 24.07 8.90 -5.08
CA PRO A 72 24.80 8.27 -6.19
C PRO A 72 25.77 7.18 -5.71
N GLY A 73 25.75 6.02 -6.37
CA GLY A 73 26.59 4.87 -5.99
C GLY A 73 26.14 3.58 -6.68
N THR A 74 26.85 2.48 -6.41
CA THR A 74 26.48 1.13 -6.90
C THR A 74 26.08 0.27 -5.70
N TYR A 75 24.79 -0.07 -5.59
CA TYR A 75 24.19 -0.71 -4.41
C TYR A 75 23.76 -2.15 -4.67
#